data_AF-A0A924D257-F1
#
_entry.id   AF-A0A924D257-F1
#
_cell.length_a   1.000
_cell.length_b   1.000
_cell.length_c   1.000
_cell.angle_alpha   90.00
_cell.angle_beta   90.00
_cell.angle_gamma   90.00
#
_symmetry.space_group_name_H-M   'P 1'
#
loop_
_entity.id
_entity.type
_entity.pdbx_description
1 polymer ?
#
loop_
_entity_poly.entity_id
_entity_poly.type
_entity_poly.pdbx_seq_one_letter_code
_entity_poly.pdbx_strand_id
1 'polypeptide(L)' 'LSDILGMNISAISQHLRKMKDRNLLETDREAQTVFYSLTAEYEKMLNPFFEILDKNKILETV' A
#
# COMPACT_ATOMS: atom_id res chain seq x y z
N LEU A 1 -5.28 -7.86 4.77
CA LEU A 1 -5.32 -6.38 4.85
C LEU A 1 -6.51 -5.89 5.69
N SER A 2 -7.73 -6.37 5.43
CA SER A 2 -8.92 -6.10 6.25
C SER A 2 -8.68 -6.30 7.74
N ASP A 3 -8.10 -7.45 8.12
CA ASP A 3 -7.83 -7.80 9.52
C ASP A 3 -6.77 -6.93 10.18
N ILE A 4 -5.77 -6.48 9.39
CA ILE A 4 -4.66 -5.63 9.86
C ILE A 4 -5.16 -4.20 10.14
N LEU A 5 -6.02 -3.69 9.25
CA LEU A 5 -6.52 -2.31 9.33
C LEU A 5 -7.81 -2.17 10.15
N GLY A 6 -8.40 -3.28 10.62
CA GLY A 6 -9.68 -3.26 11.35
C GLY A 6 -10.85 -2.71 10.52
N MET A 7 -10.75 -2.73 9.20
CA MET A 7 -11.77 -2.23 8.28
C MET A 7 -12.46 -3.40 7.58
N ASN A 8 -13.68 -3.19 7.07
CA ASN A 8 -14.37 -4.22 6.30
C ASN A 8 -13.76 -4.44 4.90
N ILE A 9 -13.97 -5.64 4.35
CA ILE A 9 -13.39 -6.08 3.06
C ILE A 9 -13.85 -5.18 1.89
N SER A 10 -15.10 -4.72 1.91
CA SER A 10 -15.67 -3.89 0.84
C SER A 10 -14.97 -2.51 0.76
N ALA A 11 -14.75 -1.87 1.91
CA ALA A 11 -14.05 -0.60 2.00
C ALA A 11 -12.60 -0.71 1.51
N ILE A 12 -11.88 -1.74 1.96
CA ILE A 12 -10.52 -2.01 1.49
C ILE A 12 -10.48 -2.24 -0.02
N SER A 13 -11.40 -3.05 -0.55
CA SER A 13 -11.51 -3.32 -1.99
C SER A 13 -11.79 -2.04 -2.79
N GLN A 14 -12.63 -1.15 -2.26
CA GLN A 14 -12.91 0.14 -2.87
C GLN A 14 -11.69 1.06 -2.88
N HIS A 15 -10.90 1.10 -1.80
CA HIS A 15 -9.67 1.88 -1.75
C HIS A 15 -8.64 1.35 -2.77
N LEU A 16 -8.40 0.04 -2.79
CA LEU A 16 -7.47 -0.59 -3.73
C LEU A 16 -7.89 -0.35 -5.19
N ARG A 17 -9.19 -0.43 -5.51
CA ARG A 17 -9.71 -0.09 -6.84
C ARG A 17 -9.40 1.35 -7.21
N LYS A 18 -9.74 2.33 -6.34
CA LYS A 18 -9.47 3.76 -6.62
C LYS A 18 -7.99 4.05 -6.85
N MET A 19 -7.11 3.39 -6.09
CA MET A 19 -5.66 3.54 -6.24
C MET A 19 -5.17 2.93 -7.56
N LYS A 20 -5.66 1.74 -7.93
CA LYS A 20 -5.39 1.14 -9.24
C LYS A 20 -5.88 2.02 -10.40
N ASP A 21 -7.10 2.55 -10.30
CA ASP A 21 -7.70 3.40 -11.35
C ASP A 21 -6.91 4.71 -11.57
N ARG A 22 -6.07 5.10 -10.61
CA ARG A 22 -5.16 6.25 -10.68
C ARG A 22 -3.71 5.86 -10.99
N ASN A 23 -3.47 4.60 -11.39
CA ASN A 23 -2.15 4.06 -11.71
C ASN A 23 -1.13 4.10 -10.55
N LEU A 24 -1.62 4.20 -9.31
CA LEU A 24 -0.79 4.12 -8.10
C LEU A 24 -0.40 2.67 -7.79
N LEU A 25 -1.35 1.75 -8.01
CA LEU A 25 -1.16 0.33 -7.80
C LEU A 25 -1.28 -0.44 -9.09
N GLU A 26 -0.44 -1.45 -9.24
CA GLU A 26 -0.63 -2.53 -10.20
C GLU A 26 -1.20 -3.77 -9.50
N THR A 27 -1.65 -4.73 -10.30
CA THR A 27 -2.25 -5.95 -9.78
C THR A 27 -1.76 -7.17 -10.52
N ASP A 28 -1.44 -8.22 -9.77
CA ASP A 28 -1.23 -9.56 -10.28
C ASP A 28 -2.32 -10.50 -9.75
N ARG A 29 -2.78 -11.44 -10.58
CA ARG A 29 -3.83 -12.39 -10.18
C ARG A 29 -3.33 -13.81 -10.29
N GLU A 30 -3.31 -14.48 -9.14
CA GLU A 30 -3.04 -15.91 -9.04
C GLU A 30 -4.30 -16.64 -8.59
N ALA A 31 -4.94 -17.34 -9.52
CA ALA A 31 -6.24 -17.99 -9.31
C ALA A 31 -7.30 -17.02 -8.75
N GLN A 32 -7.73 -17.21 -7.51
CA GLN A 32 -8.74 -16.37 -6.84
C GLN A 32 -8.13 -15.17 -6.10
N THR A 33 -6.81 -15.17 -5.89
CA THR A 33 -6.10 -14.14 -5.13
C THR A 33 -5.66 -13.03 -6.07
N VAL A 34 -5.86 -11.78 -5.64
CA VAL A 34 -5.34 -10.59 -6.34
C VAL A 34 -4.31 -9.92 -5.43
N PHE A 35 -3.07 -9.89 -5.89
CA PHE A 35 -1.98 -9.15 -5.28
C PHE A 35 -1.97 -7.72 -5.79
N TYR A 36 -1.63 -6.79 -4.91
CA TYR A 36 -1.50 -5.37 -5.22
C TYR A 36 -0.09 -4.91 -4.84
N SER A 37 0.57 -4.19 -5.73
CA SER A 37 1.89 -3.59 -5.52
C SER A 37 1.89 -2.14 -6.00
N LEU A 38 2.84 -1.34 -5.50
CA LEU A 38 3.09 0.00 -6.06
C LEU A 38 3.58 -0.15 -7.50
N THR A 39 3.18 0.76 -8.37
CA THR A 39 3.84 0.88 -9.67
C THR A 39 5.26 1.42 -9.48
N ALA A 40 6.18 1.08 -10.39
CA ALA A 40 7.59 1.45 -10.29
C ALA A 40 7.83 2.97 -10.18
N GLU A 41 6.93 3.80 -10.71
CA GLU A 41 6.99 5.26 -10.58
C GLU A 41 6.76 5.69 -9.12
N TYR A 42 5.68 5.21 -8.51
CA TYR A 42 5.33 5.57 -7.14
C TYR A 42 6.21 4.89 -6.10
N GLU A 43 6.73 3.70 -6.38
CA GLU A 43 7.76 3.07 -5.54
C GLU A 43 8.98 4.00 -5.41
N LYS A 44 9.52 4.48 -6.54
CA LYS A 44 10.65 5.43 -6.55
C LYS A 44 10.33 6.74 -5.83
N MET A 45 9.10 7.24 -5.98
CA MET A 45 8.65 8.45 -5.29
C MET A 45 8.51 8.26 -3.78
N LEU A 46 8.01 7.10 -3.33
CA LEU A 46 7.67 6.86 -1.93
C LEU A 46 8.85 6.35 -1.09
N ASN A 47 9.84 5.69 -1.70
CA ASN A 47 11.02 5.17 -0.99
C ASN A 47 11.72 6.20 -0.09
N PRO A 48 11.97 7.45 -0.52
CA PRO A 48 12.55 8.47 0.37
C PRO A 48 11.70 8.75 1.61
N PHE A 49 10.37 8.70 1.50
CA PHE A 49 9.47 8.90 2.64
C PHE A 49 9.56 7.73 3.62
N PHE A 50 9.66 6.48 3.12
CA PHE A 50 9.85 5.32 3.97
C PHE A 50 11.18 5.38 4.72
N GLU A 51 12.27 5.82 4.08
CA GLU A 51 13.56 6.04 4.75
C GLU A 51 13.46 7.09 5.87
N ILE A 52 12.72 8.18 5.64
CA ILE A 52 12.49 9.22 6.65
C ILE A 52 11.67 8.65 7.82
N LEU A 53 10.61 7.89 7.54
CA LEU A 53 9.78 7.27 8.57
C LEU A 53 10.59 6.27 9.41
N ASP A 54 11.45 5.46 8.79
CA ASP A 54 12.29 4.51 9.52
C ASP A 54 13.37 5.20 10.37
N LYS A 55 13.93 6.31 9.89
CA LYS A 55 14.85 7.15 10.69
C LYS A 55 14.12 7.81 11.87
N ASN A 56 12.89 8.27 11.68
CA ASN A 56 12.10 8.93 12.72
C ASN A 56 11.47 7.96 13.74
N LYS A 57 11.29 6.67 13.43
CA LYS A 57 10.92 5.65 14.43
C LYS A 57 11.91 5.61 15.61
N ILE A 58 13.15 6.05 15.40
CA ILE A 58 14.16 6.15 16.47
C ILE A 58 13.77 7.23 17.50
N LEU A 59 12.99 8.25 17.13
CA LEU A 59 12.60 9.36 18.01
C LEU A 59 11.34 9.10 18.85
N GLU A 60 10.48 8.14 18.45
CA GLU A 60 9.29 7.76 19.24
C GLU A 60 9.58 6.66 20.27
N THR A 61 10.79 6.10 20.28
CA THR A 61 11.20 5.03 21.21
C THR A 61 12.06 5.57 22.39
N VAL A 62 12.06 6.88 22.63
CA VAL A 62 12.77 7.52 23.76
C VAL A 62 11.78 8.17 24.73
#